data_AF-A0A851IS06-F1
#
_entry.id   AF-A0A851IS06-F1
#
_cell.length_a   1.000
_cell.length_b   1.000
_cell.length_c   1.000
_cell.angle_alpha   90.00
_cell.angle_beta   90.00
_cell.angle_gamma   90.00
#
_symmetry.space_group_name_H-M   'P 1'
#
loop_
_entity.id
_entity.type
_entity.pdbx_description
1 polymer ?
#
loop_
_entity_poly.entity_id
_entity_poly.type
_entity_poly.pdbx_seq_one_letter_code
_entity_poly.pdbx_strand_id
1 'polypeptide(L)'
;MRNIFLRKLASFVVSLVIIGIYLIFTFFNTKDIAKILTQGDLDLYFKGTCSKEYKDILVDNSSDEELKENYEEVINSEVDFFFYYFGLDENYKEENQEKLNEIFKTVYSKAKYEVKETDKKKNPKEVTVEIEPMKIMLDMEDEYEALMDEMTKDVDENNVNKTDEELHTEFTQRFLEKFEEASMKDMQYDTSKTIAIKVPKDKNDIYQVDEKDFSKAVGEIIPYKVQ
;
A
#
# COMPACT_ATOMS: atom_id res chain seq x y z
N MET A 1 -10.36 18.78 -7.70
CA MET A 1 -10.99 17.47 -8.04
C MET A 1 -10.03 16.31 -7.85
N ARG A 2 -8.76 16.42 -8.30
CA ARG A 2 -7.68 15.44 -8.09
C ARG A 2 -7.54 14.94 -6.64
N ASN A 3 -7.45 15.82 -5.64
CA ASN A 3 -7.26 15.40 -4.23
C ASN A 3 -8.47 14.68 -3.61
N ILE A 4 -9.69 14.93 -4.12
CA ILE A 4 -10.90 14.21 -3.70
C ILE A 4 -10.95 12.83 -4.37
N PHE A 5 -10.46 12.72 -5.60
CA PHE A 5 -10.37 11.47 -6.35
C PHE A 5 -9.25 10.57 -5.80
N LEU A 6 -8.07 11.11 -5.49
CA LEU A 6 -6.97 10.42 -4.78
C LEU A 6 -7.46 9.78 -3.47
N ARG A 7 -8.22 10.54 -2.66
CA ARG A 7 -8.81 10.02 -1.42
C ARG A 7 -9.84 8.92 -1.64
N LYS A 8 -10.56 8.94 -2.78
CA LYS A 8 -11.55 7.91 -3.13
C LYS A 8 -10.89 6.66 -3.71
N LEU A 9 -9.83 6.82 -4.51
CA LEU A 9 -9.06 5.72 -5.08
C LEU A 9 -8.32 4.96 -3.97
N ALA A 10 -7.59 5.68 -3.11
CA ALA A 10 -6.93 5.09 -1.93
C ALA A 10 -7.93 4.41 -0.97
N SER A 11 -9.13 4.97 -0.79
CA SER A 11 -10.19 4.32 -0.01
C SER A 11 -10.70 3.04 -0.69
N PHE A 12 -10.77 2.99 -2.02
CA PHE A 12 -11.25 1.83 -2.77
C PHE A 12 -10.25 0.66 -2.75
N VAL A 13 -8.94 0.94 -2.86
CA VAL A 13 -7.87 -0.07 -2.74
C VAL A 13 -7.91 -0.75 -1.38
N VAL A 14 -8.10 0.02 -0.30
CA VAL A 14 -8.22 -0.52 1.05
C VAL A 14 -9.50 -1.33 1.25
N SER A 15 -10.61 -0.95 0.61
CA SER A 15 -11.84 -1.72 0.67
C SER A 15 -11.71 -3.14 0.05
N LEU A 16 -10.83 -3.35 -0.94
CA LEU A 16 -10.57 -4.67 -1.55
C LEU A 16 -9.88 -5.64 -0.57
N VAL A 17 -8.96 -5.15 0.26
CA VAL A 17 -8.29 -5.94 1.34
C VAL A 17 -9.31 -6.48 2.35
N ILE A 18 -10.40 -5.75 2.55
CA ILE A 18 -11.41 -6.00 3.58
C ILE A 18 -12.57 -6.88 3.05
N ILE A 19 -12.57 -7.29 1.78
CA ILE A 19 -13.64 -8.12 1.22
C ILE A 19 -13.67 -9.50 1.89
N GLY A 20 -14.52 -9.61 2.91
CA GLY A 20 -15.24 -10.84 3.25
C GLY A 20 -14.63 -11.72 4.33
N ILE A 21 -14.27 -11.19 5.51
CA ILE A 21 -13.89 -12.06 6.64
C ILE A 21 -14.80 -11.80 7.85
N TYR A 22 -15.86 -12.61 7.98
CA TYR A 22 -16.98 -12.38 8.91
C TYR A 22 -17.04 -13.30 10.16
N LEU A 23 -16.27 -13.07 11.24
CA LEU A 23 -16.09 -13.96 12.45
C LEU A 23 -17.29 -14.72 13.09
N ILE A 24 -17.27 -16.07 13.08
CA ILE A 24 -18.09 -16.92 13.96
C ILE A 24 -17.29 -17.24 15.22
N PHE A 25 -17.80 -16.79 16.35
CA PHE A 25 -17.33 -17.15 17.68
C PHE A 25 -17.66 -18.62 17.99
N THR A 26 -16.73 -19.53 17.72
CA THR A 26 -16.66 -20.79 18.47
C THR A 26 -15.26 -20.97 19.04
N PHE A 27 -15.13 -20.57 20.30
CA PHE A 27 -14.16 -21.12 21.26
C PHE A 27 -12.68 -20.70 21.18
N PHE A 28 -12.34 -19.54 20.60
CA PHE A 28 -11.00 -18.97 20.80
C PHE A 28 -11.00 -17.92 21.91
N ASN A 29 -10.41 -18.31 23.04
CA ASN A 29 -10.12 -17.46 24.20
C ASN A 29 -8.89 -16.58 23.92
N THR A 30 -8.86 -15.87 22.78
CA THR A 30 -7.68 -15.13 22.34
C THR A 30 -7.63 -13.78 23.04
N LYS A 31 -6.76 -13.71 24.06
CA LYS A 31 -6.54 -12.52 24.88
C LYS A 31 -6.09 -11.29 24.08
N ASP A 32 -5.88 -11.38 22.76
CA ASP A 32 -5.46 -10.24 21.94
C ASP A 32 -5.95 -10.23 20.46
N ILE A 33 -7.23 -10.55 20.21
CA ILE A 33 -7.80 -10.58 18.85
C ILE A 33 -7.52 -9.30 18.01
N ALA A 34 -7.51 -8.13 18.64
CA ALA A 34 -7.26 -6.87 17.94
C ALA A 34 -5.83 -6.79 17.38
N LYS A 35 -4.85 -7.28 18.16
CA LYS A 35 -3.47 -7.39 17.71
C LYS A 35 -3.30 -8.40 16.57
N ILE A 36 -3.95 -9.56 16.68
CA ILE A 36 -3.88 -10.60 15.63
C ILE A 36 -4.44 -10.07 14.31
N LEU A 37 -5.62 -9.43 14.34
CA LEU A 37 -6.24 -8.83 13.16
C LEU A 37 -5.35 -7.74 12.56
N THR A 38 -4.90 -6.78 13.38
CA THR A 38 -4.06 -5.66 12.90
C THR A 38 -2.75 -6.16 12.28
N GLN A 39 -2.10 -7.16 12.89
CA GLN A 39 -0.86 -7.73 12.36
C GLN A 39 -1.12 -8.49 11.05
N GLY A 40 -2.18 -9.28 10.99
CA GLY A 40 -2.53 -10.07 9.81
C GLY A 40 -2.94 -9.21 8.62
N ASP A 41 -3.73 -8.15 8.83
CA ASP A 41 -4.11 -7.22 7.76
C ASP A 41 -2.89 -6.51 7.18
N LEU A 42 -1.95 -6.06 8.03
CA LEU A 42 -0.70 -5.43 7.59
C LEU A 42 0.21 -6.42 6.85
N ASP A 43 0.37 -7.64 7.37
CA ASP A 43 1.19 -8.68 6.72
C ASP A 43 0.59 -9.12 5.38
N LEU A 44 -0.73 -9.25 5.28
CA LEU A 44 -1.38 -9.59 4.02
C LEU A 44 -1.21 -8.46 3.00
N TYR A 45 -1.42 -7.22 3.42
CA TYR A 45 -1.30 -6.04 2.53
C TYR A 45 0.13 -5.80 2.04
N PHE A 46 1.14 -5.84 2.92
CA PHE A 46 2.52 -5.52 2.54
C PHE A 46 3.35 -6.72 2.08
N LYS A 47 3.03 -7.93 2.53
CA LYS A 47 3.88 -9.11 2.34
C LYS A 47 3.17 -10.26 1.64
N GLY A 48 1.87 -10.17 1.39
CA GLY A 48 1.07 -11.24 0.78
C GLY A 48 1.04 -12.53 1.61
N THR A 49 1.34 -12.44 2.91
CA THR A 49 1.41 -13.60 3.81
C THR A 49 0.75 -13.27 5.14
N CYS A 50 0.29 -14.28 5.86
CA CYS A 50 -0.30 -14.09 7.17
C CYS A 50 -0.05 -15.29 8.08
N SER A 51 -0.12 -15.06 9.39
CA SER A 51 0.13 -16.09 10.39
C SER A 51 -1.01 -17.11 10.43
N LYS A 52 -0.72 -18.32 10.91
CA LYS A 52 -1.77 -19.31 11.17
C LYS A 52 -2.82 -18.80 12.15
N GLU A 53 -2.39 -18.07 13.19
CA GLU A 53 -3.31 -17.50 14.18
C GLU A 53 -4.30 -16.51 13.56
N TYR A 54 -3.85 -15.74 12.56
CA TYR A 54 -4.73 -14.87 11.79
C TYR A 54 -5.71 -15.71 10.94
N LYS A 55 -5.23 -16.72 10.20
CA LYS A 55 -6.08 -17.62 9.40
C LYS A 55 -7.14 -18.34 10.23
N ASP A 56 -6.77 -18.82 11.42
CA ASP A 56 -7.67 -19.52 12.35
C ASP A 56 -8.80 -18.62 12.89
N ILE A 57 -8.67 -17.29 12.76
CA ILE A 57 -9.69 -16.28 13.09
C ILE A 57 -10.30 -15.64 11.84
N LEU A 58 -10.17 -16.23 10.66
CA LEU A 58 -10.97 -15.85 9.49
C LEU A 58 -12.20 -16.77 9.44
N VAL A 59 -13.27 -16.37 8.74
CA VAL A 59 -14.54 -17.14 8.75
C VAL A 59 -14.77 -17.98 7.57
N ASP A 60 -14.53 -17.37 6.44
CA ASP A 60 -14.16 -18.12 5.29
C ASP A 60 -12.73 -18.50 5.63
N ASN A 61 -12.49 -19.80 5.86
CA ASN A 61 -11.13 -20.35 5.95
C ASN A 61 -10.47 -20.07 4.60
N SER A 62 -10.09 -18.81 4.38
CA SER A 62 -9.70 -18.32 3.07
C SER A 62 -8.58 -19.21 2.61
N SER A 63 -8.74 -19.82 1.44
CA SER A 63 -7.71 -20.70 0.96
C SER A 63 -6.43 -19.90 0.75
N ASP A 64 -5.29 -20.59 0.75
CA ASP A 64 -4.02 -19.94 0.42
C ASP A 64 -4.06 -19.32 -1.00
N GLU A 65 -4.93 -19.85 -1.88
CA GLU A 65 -5.17 -19.31 -3.22
C GLU A 65 -5.98 -18.00 -3.15
N GLU A 66 -7.07 -17.94 -2.39
CA GLU A 66 -7.88 -16.72 -2.23
C GLU A 66 -7.06 -15.57 -1.61
N LEU A 67 -6.25 -15.87 -0.59
CA LEU A 67 -5.38 -14.86 0.03
C LEU A 67 -4.32 -14.35 -0.95
N LYS A 68 -3.83 -15.22 -1.84
CA LYS A 68 -2.90 -14.84 -2.90
C LYS A 68 -3.58 -13.95 -3.94
N GLU A 69 -4.78 -14.32 -4.39
CA GLU A 69 -5.55 -13.51 -5.34
C GLU A 69 -5.84 -12.12 -4.77
N ASN A 70 -6.27 -12.03 -3.50
CA ASN A 70 -6.47 -10.75 -2.82
C ASN A 70 -5.20 -9.90 -2.76
N TYR A 71 -4.03 -10.52 -2.50
CA TYR A 71 -2.77 -9.79 -2.51
C TYR A 71 -2.40 -9.27 -3.90
N GLU A 72 -2.62 -10.06 -4.96
CA GLU A 72 -2.39 -9.59 -6.33
C GLU A 72 -3.34 -8.42 -6.69
N GLU A 73 -4.60 -8.44 -6.25
CA GLU A 73 -5.53 -7.31 -6.42
C GLU A 73 -5.07 -6.04 -5.70
N VAL A 74 -4.52 -6.18 -4.49
CA VAL A 74 -3.90 -5.07 -3.75
C VAL A 74 -2.73 -4.50 -4.55
N ILE A 75 -1.82 -5.34 -5.01
CA ILE A 75 -0.65 -4.88 -5.79
C ILE A 75 -1.09 -4.18 -7.08
N ASN A 76 -2.05 -4.75 -7.83
CA ASN A 76 -2.60 -4.11 -9.02
C ASN A 76 -3.17 -2.72 -8.71
N SER A 77 -3.91 -2.62 -7.61
CA SER A 77 -4.53 -1.36 -7.18
C SER A 77 -3.50 -0.31 -6.75
N GLU A 78 -2.37 -0.72 -6.18
CA GLU A 78 -1.27 0.19 -5.84
C GLU A 78 -0.48 0.65 -7.07
N VAL A 79 -0.32 -0.22 -8.08
CA VAL A 79 0.20 0.17 -9.39
C VAL A 79 -0.72 1.20 -10.04
N ASP A 80 -2.04 0.95 -10.04
CA ASP A 80 -3.03 1.90 -10.57
C ASP A 80 -2.96 3.26 -9.85
N PHE A 81 -2.87 3.24 -8.52
CA PHE A 81 -2.75 4.45 -7.72
C PHE A 81 -1.48 5.24 -8.07
N PHE A 82 -0.34 4.56 -8.23
CA PHE A 82 0.93 5.19 -8.57
C PHE A 82 0.91 5.84 -9.96
N PHE A 83 0.40 5.14 -10.98
CA PHE A 83 0.26 5.68 -12.33
C PHE A 83 -0.66 6.91 -12.33
N TYR A 84 -1.78 6.82 -11.62
CA TYR A 84 -2.69 7.95 -11.47
C TYR A 84 -2.06 9.13 -10.71
N TYR A 85 -1.30 8.87 -9.64
CA TYR A 85 -0.66 9.88 -8.81
C TYR A 85 0.36 10.71 -9.61
N PHE A 86 1.21 10.04 -10.37
CA PHE A 86 2.27 10.64 -11.19
C PHE A 86 1.80 11.05 -12.60
N GLY A 87 0.59 10.67 -13.01
CA GLY A 87 0.06 10.94 -14.34
C GLY A 87 0.88 10.25 -15.44
N LEU A 88 1.21 8.97 -15.23
CA LEU A 88 2.02 8.17 -16.15
C LEU A 88 1.17 7.58 -17.29
N ASP A 89 1.84 7.08 -18.33
CA ASP A 89 1.21 6.48 -19.50
C ASP A 89 0.53 5.14 -19.17
N GLU A 90 -0.80 5.09 -19.27
CA GLU A 90 -1.60 3.90 -19.00
C GLU A 90 -1.36 2.76 -20.01
N ASN A 91 -1.02 3.07 -21.26
CA ASN A 91 -0.72 2.03 -22.25
C ASN A 91 0.56 1.29 -21.85
N TYR A 92 1.57 2.03 -21.36
CA TYR A 92 2.79 1.42 -20.82
C TYR A 92 2.48 0.50 -19.64
N LYS A 93 1.55 0.89 -18.76
CA LYS A 93 1.09 0.07 -17.63
C LYS A 93 0.53 -1.27 -18.10
N GLU A 94 -0.42 -1.23 -19.03
CA GLU A 94 -1.10 -2.41 -19.57
C GLU A 94 -0.10 -3.39 -20.20
N GLU A 95 0.89 -2.89 -20.92
CA GLU A 95 1.94 -3.71 -21.56
C GLU A 95 2.95 -4.32 -20.57
N ASN A 96 3.12 -3.71 -19.39
CA ASN A 96 4.18 -4.06 -18.44
C ASN A 96 3.67 -4.48 -17.04
N GLN A 97 2.38 -4.82 -16.90
CA GLN A 97 1.72 -5.06 -15.61
C GLN A 97 2.47 -6.06 -14.71
N GLU A 98 2.91 -7.19 -15.24
CA GLU A 98 3.61 -8.22 -14.43
C GLU A 98 4.92 -7.67 -13.84
N LYS A 99 5.71 -6.95 -14.65
CA LYS A 99 6.95 -6.32 -14.20
C LYS A 99 6.67 -5.28 -13.11
N LEU A 100 5.65 -4.45 -13.30
CA LEU A 100 5.24 -3.42 -12.35
C LEU A 100 4.82 -4.05 -11.01
N ASN A 101 4.01 -5.11 -11.05
CA ASN A 101 3.61 -5.85 -9.86
C ASN A 101 4.82 -6.37 -9.08
N GLU A 102 5.83 -6.93 -9.74
CA GLU A 102 7.03 -7.43 -9.07
C GLU A 102 7.87 -6.32 -8.44
N ILE A 103 7.96 -5.15 -9.07
CA ILE A 103 8.60 -3.96 -8.47
C ILE A 103 7.86 -3.56 -7.19
N PHE A 104 6.52 -3.46 -7.24
CA PHE A 104 5.70 -3.11 -6.07
C PHE A 104 5.82 -4.13 -4.94
N LYS A 105 5.74 -5.43 -5.23
CA LYS A 105 5.96 -6.50 -4.24
C LYS A 105 7.34 -6.39 -3.60
N THR A 106 8.37 -6.09 -4.39
CA THR A 106 9.73 -5.90 -3.89
C THR A 106 9.80 -4.73 -2.92
N VAL A 107 9.23 -3.58 -3.28
CA VAL A 107 9.18 -2.40 -2.41
C VAL A 107 8.39 -2.69 -1.13
N TYR A 108 7.17 -3.21 -1.25
CA TYR A 108 6.24 -3.42 -0.15
C TYR A 108 6.76 -4.45 0.86
N SER A 109 7.49 -5.48 0.41
CA SER A 109 8.12 -6.47 1.28
C SER A 109 9.14 -5.87 2.27
N LYS A 110 9.65 -4.66 1.99
CA LYS A 110 10.60 -3.92 2.83
C LYS A 110 9.90 -3.03 3.88
N ALA A 111 8.57 -3.02 3.94
CA ALA A 111 7.84 -2.27 4.95
C ALA A 111 8.20 -2.74 6.38
N LYS A 112 8.40 -1.77 7.28
CA LYS A 112 8.77 -2.02 8.67
C LYS A 112 7.68 -1.51 9.60
N TYR A 113 7.03 -2.46 10.26
CA TYR A 113 6.02 -2.20 11.28
C TYR A 113 6.03 -3.32 12.32
N GLU A 114 5.65 -2.98 13.54
CA GLU A 114 5.48 -3.92 14.64
C GLU A 114 4.23 -3.57 15.45
N VAL A 115 3.31 -4.53 15.55
CA VAL A 115 2.10 -4.39 16.35
C VAL A 115 2.43 -4.69 17.82
N LYS A 116 2.43 -3.66 18.67
CA LYS A 116 2.90 -3.73 20.06
C LYS A 116 1.83 -4.23 21.03
N GLU A 117 1.04 -3.30 21.56
CA GLU A 117 0.10 -3.54 22.65
C GLU A 117 -1.31 -3.11 22.25
N THR A 118 -2.30 -3.83 22.80
CA THR A 118 -3.71 -3.46 22.72
C THR A 118 -4.13 -2.80 24.03
N ASP A 119 -4.68 -1.60 23.97
CA ASP A 119 -5.38 -1.00 25.10
C ASP A 119 -6.75 -1.68 25.27
N LYS A 120 -6.77 -2.68 26.15
CA LYS A 120 -7.98 -3.48 26.45
C LYS A 120 -9.04 -2.71 27.23
N LYS A 121 -8.73 -1.51 27.75
CA LYS A 121 -9.66 -0.68 28.50
C LYS A 121 -10.43 0.29 27.61
N LYS A 122 -9.96 0.53 26.37
CA LYS A 122 -10.67 1.34 25.38
C LYS A 122 -11.79 0.55 24.70
N ASN A 123 -12.87 1.25 24.38
CA ASN A 123 -13.98 0.76 23.55
C ASN A 123 -14.27 1.80 22.46
N PRO A 124 -13.99 1.52 21.17
CA PRO A 124 -13.46 0.28 20.61
C PRO A 124 -12.05 -0.05 21.10
N LYS A 125 -11.62 -1.31 20.96
CA LYS A 125 -10.22 -1.71 21.25
C LYS A 125 -9.28 -0.89 20.36
N GLU A 126 -8.12 -0.55 20.87
CA GLU A 126 -7.11 0.21 20.14
C GLU A 126 -5.77 -0.52 20.23
N VAL A 127 -5.06 -0.59 19.11
CA VAL A 127 -3.77 -1.25 18.97
C VAL A 127 -2.72 -0.22 18.60
N THR A 128 -1.57 -0.25 19.28
CA THR A 128 -0.43 0.58 18.92
C THR A 128 0.46 -0.16 17.94
N VAL A 129 0.75 0.46 16.80
CA VAL A 129 1.70 -0.04 15.80
C VAL A 129 2.89 0.92 15.75
N GLU A 130 4.08 0.39 15.96
CA GLU A 130 5.33 1.13 15.71
C GLU A 130 5.69 0.94 14.23
N ILE A 131 6.03 2.02 13.54
CA ILE A 131 6.37 2.01 12.12
C ILE A 131 7.66 2.79 11.86
N GLU A 132 8.43 2.34 10.87
CA GLU A 132 9.52 3.13 10.26
C GLU A 132 9.06 3.52 8.85
N PRO A 133 8.64 4.78 8.60
CA PRO A 133 8.13 5.20 7.30
C PRO A 133 9.18 5.06 6.21
N MET A 134 8.81 4.45 5.09
CA MET A 134 9.68 4.30 3.92
C MET A 134 9.80 5.65 3.19
N LYS A 135 10.99 5.98 2.70
CA LYS A 135 11.21 7.24 1.96
C LYS A 135 11.02 7.13 0.46
N ILE A 136 10.97 5.92 -0.08
CA ILE A 136 11.02 5.67 -1.53
C ILE A 136 10.00 6.48 -2.34
N MET A 137 8.74 6.59 -1.91
CA MET A 137 7.74 7.34 -2.68
C MET A 137 7.99 8.85 -2.63
N LEU A 138 8.49 9.38 -1.51
CA LEU A 138 8.90 10.78 -1.40
C LEU A 138 10.11 11.07 -2.29
N ASP A 139 11.09 10.17 -2.30
CA ASP A 139 12.28 10.27 -3.15
C ASP A 139 11.90 10.20 -4.63
N MET A 140 10.94 9.34 -5.00
CA MET A 140 10.44 9.24 -6.37
C MET A 140 9.72 10.51 -6.83
N GLU A 141 9.10 11.27 -5.93
CA GLU A 141 8.54 12.58 -6.31
C GLU A 141 9.63 13.60 -6.64
N ASP A 142 10.75 13.59 -5.91
CA ASP A 142 11.90 14.45 -6.26
C ASP A 142 12.52 14.01 -7.60
N GLU A 143 12.62 12.71 -7.85
CA GLU A 143 13.08 12.16 -9.14
C GLU A 143 12.13 12.48 -10.29
N TYR A 144 10.81 12.54 -10.04
CA TYR A 144 9.82 12.93 -11.04
C TYR A 144 10.05 14.37 -11.50
N GLU A 145 10.17 15.31 -10.54
CA GLU A 145 10.43 16.72 -10.82
C GLU A 145 11.75 16.91 -11.57
N ALA A 146 12.82 16.24 -11.10
CA ALA A 146 14.13 16.30 -11.74
C ALA A 146 14.11 15.76 -13.18
N LEU A 147 13.41 14.65 -13.44
CA LEU A 147 13.30 14.07 -14.77
C LEU A 147 12.47 14.96 -15.72
N MET A 148 11.42 15.61 -15.20
CA MET A 148 10.62 16.55 -15.99
C MET A 148 11.47 17.75 -16.45
N ASP A 149 12.29 18.31 -15.55
CA ASP A 149 13.20 19.42 -15.87
C ASP A 149 14.27 18.98 -16.89
N GLU A 150 14.83 17.79 -16.72
CA GLU A 150 15.81 17.20 -17.63
C GLU A 150 15.23 17.04 -19.05
N MET A 151 14.07 16.41 -19.17
CA MET A 151 13.44 16.17 -20.47
C MET A 151 13.00 17.46 -21.16
N THR A 152 12.50 18.44 -20.40
CA THR A 152 12.12 19.75 -20.96
C THR A 152 13.34 20.44 -21.58
N LYS A 153 14.47 20.43 -20.88
CA LYS A 153 15.72 21.00 -21.38
C LYS A 153 16.23 20.27 -22.64
N ASP A 154 16.15 18.95 -22.67
CA ASP A 154 16.57 18.16 -23.82
C ASP A 154 15.76 18.47 -25.08
N VAL A 155 14.43 18.67 -24.94
CA VAL A 155 13.55 19.05 -26.05
C VAL A 155 13.94 20.42 -26.61
N ASP A 156 14.15 21.40 -25.72
CA ASP A 156 14.51 22.78 -26.09
C ASP A 156 15.90 22.87 -26.74
N GLU A 157 16.91 22.17 -26.20
CA GLU A 157 18.30 22.27 -26.66
C GLU A 157 18.57 21.44 -27.93
N ASN A 158 17.91 20.29 -28.10
CA ASN A 158 18.20 19.36 -29.18
C ASN A 158 17.18 19.39 -30.34
N ASN A 159 16.19 20.29 -30.32
CA ASN A 159 15.08 20.34 -31.29
C ASN A 159 14.45 18.96 -31.51
N VAL A 160 14.14 18.27 -30.42
CA VAL A 160 13.58 16.91 -30.47
C VAL A 160 12.22 16.96 -31.19
N ASN A 161 12.12 16.29 -32.35
CA ASN A 161 10.87 16.20 -33.11
C ASN A 161 10.11 14.92 -32.72
N LYS A 162 9.60 14.90 -31.48
CA LYS A 162 8.72 13.86 -30.95
C LYS A 162 7.33 14.43 -30.69
N THR A 163 6.30 13.59 -30.76
CA THR A 163 4.95 13.96 -30.34
C THR A 163 4.86 14.02 -28.81
N ASP A 164 3.84 14.70 -28.28
CA ASP A 164 3.58 14.73 -26.83
C ASP A 164 3.37 13.32 -26.25
N GLU A 165 2.76 12.41 -27.02
CA GLU A 165 2.56 11.01 -26.65
C GLU A 165 3.89 10.26 -26.56
N GLU A 166 4.77 10.41 -27.57
CA GLU A 166 6.10 9.79 -27.55
C GLU A 166 6.95 10.28 -26.37
N LEU A 167 6.86 11.58 -26.04
CA LEU A 167 7.55 12.16 -24.88
C LEU A 167 6.96 11.65 -23.56
N HIS A 168 5.64 11.46 -23.46
CA HIS A 168 4.99 10.96 -22.25
C HIS A 168 5.31 9.48 -21.99
N THR A 169 5.31 8.65 -23.03
CA THR A 169 5.74 7.25 -22.93
C THR A 169 7.22 7.15 -22.53
N GLU A 170 8.10 7.95 -23.15
CA GLU A 170 9.52 7.98 -22.79
C GLU A 170 9.75 8.44 -21.35
N PHE A 171 9.04 9.48 -20.91
CA PHE A 171 9.08 9.92 -19.53
C PHE A 171 8.68 8.79 -18.58
N THR A 172 7.55 8.13 -18.87
CA THR A 172 7.03 7.01 -18.06
C THR A 172 8.04 5.88 -17.97
N GLN A 173 8.64 5.48 -19.08
CA GLN A 173 9.67 4.45 -19.11
C GLN A 173 10.87 4.83 -18.23
N ARG A 174 11.45 6.02 -18.44
CA ARG A 174 12.64 6.48 -17.70
C ARG A 174 12.36 6.64 -16.21
N PHE A 175 11.17 7.10 -15.86
CA PHE A 175 10.74 7.22 -14.47
C PHE A 175 10.62 5.85 -13.78
N LEU A 176 10.06 4.87 -14.48
CA LEU A 176 9.92 3.51 -13.96
C LEU A 176 11.25 2.75 -13.88
N GLU A 177 12.20 3.03 -14.78
CA GLU A 177 13.58 2.54 -14.67
C GLU A 177 14.23 3.05 -13.38
N LYS A 178 14.07 4.35 -13.06
CA LYS A 178 14.54 4.92 -11.78
C LYS A 178 13.86 4.27 -10.57
N PHE A 179 12.55 4.01 -10.64
CA PHE A 179 11.82 3.35 -9.56
C PHE A 179 12.25 1.89 -9.37
N GLU A 180 12.48 1.16 -10.45
CA GLU A 180 13.02 -0.19 -10.43
C GLU A 180 14.41 -0.20 -9.79
N GLU A 181 15.31 0.70 -10.18
CA GLU A 181 16.64 0.84 -9.57
C GLU A 181 16.55 1.18 -8.07
N ALA A 182 15.64 2.07 -7.68
CA ALA A 182 15.41 2.42 -6.28
C ALA A 182 14.88 1.22 -5.48
N SER A 183 14.01 0.40 -6.08
CA SER A 183 13.45 -0.81 -5.47
C SER A 183 14.53 -1.85 -5.14
N MET A 184 15.64 -1.87 -5.89
CA MET A 184 16.74 -2.82 -5.69
C MET A 184 17.76 -2.36 -4.65
N LYS A 185 17.78 -1.08 -4.28
CA LYS A 185 18.71 -0.51 -3.29
C LYS A 185 18.27 -0.80 -1.85
N ASP A 186 19.17 -0.51 -0.90
CA ASP A 186 18.86 -0.52 0.52
C ASP A 186 17.82 0.56 0.85
N MET A 187 16.68 0.14 1.41
CA MET A 187 15.56 1.02 1.71
C MET A 187 15.94 2.04 2.79
N GLN A 188 15.65 3.30 2.52
CA GLN A 188 15.80 4.39 3.48
C GLN A 188 14.49 4.59 4.23
N TYR A 189 14.60 4.88 5.52
CA TYR A 189 13.47 5.08 6.41
C TYR A 189 13.56 6.44 7.12
N ASP A 190 12.42 6.96 7.54
CA ASP A 190 12.35 8.07 8.49
C ASP A 190 12.36 7.57 9.93
N THR A 191 12.34 8.51 10.88
CA THR A 191 12.33 8.24 12.31
C THR A 191 11.10 7.42 12.70
N SER A 192 11.32 6.39 13.53
CA SER A 192 10.25 5.55 14.08
C SER A 192 9.16 6.41 14.74
N LYS A 193 7.90 6.05 14.50
CA LYS A 193 6.73 6.67 15.12
C LYS A 193 5.66 5.63 15.41
N THR A 194 4.76 5.96 16.32
CA THR A 194 3.65 5.09 16.70
C THR A 194 2.32 5.61 16.15
N ILE A 195 1.53 4.71 15.61
CA ILE A 195 0.15 4.96 15.17
C ILE A 195 -0.81 4.11 16.01
N ALA A 196 -2.00 4.66 16.26
CA ALA A 196 -3.07 3.96 16.95
C ALA A 196 -4.12 3.51 15.92
N ILE A 197 -4.48 2.23 15.95
CA ILE A 197 -5.47 1.63 15.05
C ILE A 197 -6.63 1.08 15.87
N LYS A 198 -7.86 1.50 15.57
CA LYS A 198 -9.05 0.97 16.24
C LYS A 198 -9.46 -0.38 15.64
N VAL A 199 -10.01 -1.22 16.50
CA VAL A 199 -10.60 -2.50 16.13
C VAL A 199 -12.02 -2.58 16.74
N PRO A 200 -13.01 -1.91 16.12
CA PRO A 200 -14.39 -1.97 16.56
C PRO A 200 -15.01 -3.36 16.39
N LYS A 201 -16.14 -3.56 17.06
CA LYS A 201 -17.06 -4.66 16.76
C LYS A 201 -18.17 -4.19 15.83
N ASP A 202 -18.59 -5.04 14.92
CA ASP A 202 -19.80 -4.86 14.13
C ASP A 202 -21.07 -5.23 14.92
N LYS A 203 -22.22 -5.23 14.24
CA LYS A 203 -23.53 -5.57 14.84
C LYS A 203 -23.68 -7.06 15.20
N ASN A 204 -22.80 -7.91 14.68
CA ASN A 204 -22.76 -9.35 14.91
C ASN A 204 -21.65 -9.75 15.91
N ASP A 205 -21.11 -8.77 16.66
CA ASP A 205 -20.00 -8.96 17.61
C ASP A 205 -18.66 -9.40 16.97
N ILE A 206 -18.51 -9.20 15.65
CA ILE A 206 -17.30 -9.48 14.88
C ILE A 206 -16.33 -8.31 15.03
N TYR A 207 -15.08 -8.60 15.44
CA TYR A 207 -14.02 -7.60 15.45
C TYR A 207 -13.46 -7.42 14.03
N GLN A 208 -13.25 -6.17 13.64
CA GLN A 208 -12.62 -5.79 12.38
C GLN A 208 -11.69 -4.60 12.61
N VAL A 209 -10.60 -4.51 11.86
CA VAL A 209 -9.77 -3.30 11.87
C VAL A 209 -10.56 -2.15 11.25
N ASP A 210 -10.50 -0.96 11.85
CA ASP A 210 -11.15 0.22 11.29
C ASP A 210 -10.45 0.61 9.97
N GLU A 211 -11.21 0.61 8.88
CA GLU A 211 -10.73 0.89 7.52
C GLU A 211 -9.99 2.22 7.41
N LYS A 212 -10.45 3.26 8.12
CA LYS A 212 -9.83 4.60 8.03
C LYS A 212 -8.52 4.64 8.78
N ASP A 213 -8.48 4.04 9.97
CA ASP A 213 -7.25 3.94 10.74
C ASP A 213 -6.22 3.05 10.01
N PHE A 214 -6.66 1.97 9.34
CA PHE A 214 -5.80 1.12 8.51
C PHE A 214 -5.26 1.84 7.27
N SER A 215 -6.13 2.52 6.50
CA SER A 215 -5.72 3.32 5.35
C SER A 215 -4.71 4.41 5.76
N LYS A 216 -4.93 5.04 6.91
CA LYS A 216 -3.97 5.97 7.48
C LYS A 216 -2.66 5.29 7.84
N ALA A 217 -2.70 4.10 8.46
CA ALA A 217 -1.50 3.34 8.80
C ALA A 217 -0.65 3.04 7.57
N VAL A 218 -1.28 2.52 6.51
CA VAL A 218 -0.64 2.25 5.22
C VAL A 218 0.02 3.51 4.67
N GLY A 219 -0.73 4.62 4.58
CA GLY A 219 -0.20 5.89 4.08
C GLY A 219 0.89 6.52 4.95
N GLU A 220 1.03 6.11 6.22
CA GLU A 220 2.11 6.55 7.10
C GLU A 220 3.34 5.62 7.01
N ILE A 221 3.15 4.36 6.62
CA ILE A 221 4.22 3.38 6.34
C ILE A 221 4.88 3.66 5.00
N ILE A 222 4.09 3.94 3.96
CA ILE A 222 4.55 4.31 2.62
C ILE A 222 3.99 5.67 2.21
N PRO A 223 4.53 6.78 2.75
CA PRO A 223 4.01 8.11 2.54
C PRO A 223 4.28 8.65 1.13
N TYR A 224 3.26 9.31 0.57
CA TYR A 224 3.35 10.22 -0.57
C TYR A 224 3.25 11.67 -0.04
N LYS A 225 3.83 12.66 -0.73
CA LYS A 225 3.62 14.07 -0.35
C LYS A 225 2.15 14.40 -0.57
N VAL A 226 1.58 15.05 0.44
CA VAL A 226 0.19 15.51 0.40
C VAL A 226 0.08 16.65 -0.60
N GLN A 227 -0.61 16.40 -1.72
CA GLN A 227 -1.00 17.43 -2.68
C GLN A 227 -2.16 18.31 -2.17
#